data_AF-A0A921BNE0-F1
#
_entry.id   AF-A0A921BNE0-F1
#
_cell.length_a   1.000
_cell.length_b   1.000
_cell.length_c   1.000
_cell.angle_alpha   90.00
_cell.angle_beta   90.00
_cell.angle_gamma   90.00
#
_symmetry.space_group_name_H-M   'P 1'
#
loop_
_entity.id
_entity.type
_entity.pdbx_description
1 polymer ?
#
loop_
_entity_poly.entity_id
_entity_poly.type
_entity_poly.pdbx_seq_one_letter_code
_entity_poly.pdbx_strand_id
1 'polypeptide(L)'
;MDALLPPRWSRNNPVDLAGGETRDTIPQLLDLVAGHPAVDSVVQLGLGIQGNTAALTRDGPFHPDYGLDRIVDFHERQEQRYAEAAVAAATSHGKPVLVASELAVAQPDNPMVTAVRESGRLCYPSADRAVVALGHLSRYAAWCRART
;
A
#
# COMPACT_ATOMS: atom_id res chain seq x y z
N MET A 1 -0.41 -9.86 -15.03
CA MET A 1 -0.36 -8.39 -14.85
C MET A 1 -0.83 -7.64 -16.10
N ASP A 2 -0.46 -8.04 -17.32
CA ASP A 2 -0.91 -7.37 -18.56
C ASP A 2 -2.43 -7.22 -18.70
N ALA A 3 -3.22 -8.15 -18.15
CA ALA A 3 -4.69 -8.06 -18.15
C ALA A 3 -5.25 -7.04 -17.14
N LEU A 4 -4.45 -6.60 -16.16
CA LEU A 4 -4.85 -5.70 -15.08
C LEU A 4 -4.27 -4.28 -15.25
N LEU A 5 -3.24 -4.13 -16.08
CA LEU A 5 -2.48 -2.89 -16.25
C LEU A 5 -2.62 -2.34 -17.67
N PRO A 6 -2.57 -1.01 -17.84
CA PRO A 6 -2.69 -0.41 -19.16
C PRO A 6 -1.51 -0.84 -20.06
N PRO A 7 -1.68 -0.96 -21.40
CA PRO A 7 -0.62 -1.48 -22.29
C PRO A 7 0.76 -0.80 -22.20
N ARG A 8 0.78 0.45 -21.73
CA ARG A 8 1.98 1.27 -21.52
C ARG A 8 2.73 0.98 -20.21
N TRP A 9 2.27 0.04 -19.39
CA TRP A 9 2.94 -0.29 -18.12
C TRP A 9 4.32 -0.92 -18.37
N SER A 10 5.27 -0.65 -17.47
CA SER A 10 6.61 -1.22 -17.50
C SER A 10 6.58 -2.67 -17.00
N ARG A 11 7.02 -3.64 -17.82
CA ARG A 11 7.14 -5.06 -17.43
C ARG A 11 8.36 -5.34 -16.54
N ASN A 12 8.91 -4.30 -15.92
CA ASN A 12 10.09 -4.40 -15.07
C ASN A 12 9.71 -4.26 -13.58
N ASN A 13 10.70 -4.35 -12.71
CA ASN A 13 10.61 -3.93 -11.31
C ASN A 13 11.17 -2.50 -11.19
N PRO A 14 10.37 -1.49 -10.80
CA PRO A 14 9.05 -1.56 -10.17
C PRO A 14 7.86 -1.74 -11.13
N VAL A 15 6.79 -2.34 -10.60
CA VAL A 15 5.47 -2.42 -11.25
C VAL A 15 4.73 -1.10 -11.05
N ASP A 16 4.63 -0.30 -12.12
CA ASP A 16 3.94 0.99 -12.12
C ASP A 16 2.51 0.86 -12.67
N LEU A 17 1.53 1.33 -11.89
CA LEU A 17 0.11 1.34 -12.26
C LEU A 17 -0.23 2.46 -13.24
N ALA A 18 0.69 3.41 -13.44
CA ALA A 18 0.65 4.46 -14.44
C ALA A 18 -0.57 5.39 -14.34
N GLY A 19 -1.19 5.52 -13.16
CA GLY A 19 -2.42 6.30 -12.96
C GLY A 19 -3.68 5.63 -13.53
N GLY A 20 -3.59 4.34 -13.90
CA GLY A 20 -4.72 3.54 -14.38
C GLY A 20 -5.29 2.61 -13.32
N GLU A 21 -4.94 2.82 -12.05
CA GLU A 21 -5.45 2.02 -10.96
C GLU A 21 -6.97 2.16 -10.84
N THR A 22 -7.64 1.02 -10.74
CA THR A 22 -9.01 0.98 -10.24
C THR A 22 -8.99 0.56 -8.78
N ARG A 23 -10.13 0.74 -8.11
CA ARG A 23 -10.37 0.25 -6.75
C ARG A 23 -9.99 -1.23 -6.55
N ASP A 24 -10.11 -2.05 -7.60
CA ASP A 24 -9.89 -3.50 -7.53
C ASP A 24 -8.50 -3.91 -8.04
N THR A 25 -7.81 -3.05 -8.79
CA THR A 25 -6.51 -3.35 -9.41
C THR A 25 -5.41 -3.53 -8.36
N ILE A 26 -5.33 -2.66 -7.34
CA ILE A 26 -4.29 -2.73 -6.31
C ILE A 26 -4.36 -4.04 -5.51
N PRO A 27 -5.50 -4.43 -4.92
CA PRO A 27 -5.60 -5.70 -4.20
C PRO A 27 -5.26 -6.92 -5.06
N GLN A 28 -5.74 -6.97 -6.31
CA GLN A 28 -5.47 -8.10 -7.21
C GLN A 28 -3.99 -8.18 -7.61
N LEU A 29 -3.35 -7.03 -7.86
CA LEU A 29 -1.93 -7.01 -8.16
C LEU A 29 -1.07 -7.42 -6.97
N LEU A 30 -1.38 -6.94 -5.77
CA LEU A 30 -0.65 -7.33 -4.56
C LEU A 30 -0.70 -8.84 -4.33
N ASP A 31 -1.89 -9.44 -4.44
CA ASP A 31 -2.07 -10.88 -4.31
C ASP A 31 -1.29 -11.64 -5.39
N LEU A 32 -1.40 -11.22 -6.66
CA LEU A 32 -0.70 -11.86 -7.77
C LEU A 32 0.83 -11.75 -7.66
N VAL A 33 1.35 -10.57 -7.28
CA VAL A 33 2.79 -10.34 -7.08
C VAL A 33 3.31 -11.18 -5.92
N ALA A 34 2.65 -11.11 -4.76
CA ALA A 34 3.05 -11.84 -3.57
C ALA A 34 2.95 -13.37 -3.77
N GLY A 35 1.96 -13.85 -4.52
CA GLY A 35 1.80 -15.26 -4.84
C GLY A 35 2.84 -15.81 -5.84
N HIS A 36 3.57 -14.94 -6.55
CA HIS A 36 4.53 -15.41 -7.55
C HIS A 36 5.76 -16.07 -6.89
N PRO A 37 6.20 -17.27 -7.33
CA PRO A 37 7.29 -18.01 -6.69
C PRO A 37 8.64 -17.31 -6.76
N ALA A 38 8.86 -16.43 -7.75
CA ALA A 38 10.10 -15.65 -7.90
C ALA A 38 10.09 -14.32 -7.13
N VAL A 39 9.05 -14.02 -6.34
CA VAL A 39 8.96 -12.83 -5.50
C VAL A 39 9.05 -13.24 -4.05
N ASP A 40 10.03 -12.72 -3.32
CA ASP A 40 10.21 -13.01 -1.89
C ASP A 40 9.56 -11.96 -0.98
N SER A 41 9.37 -10.73 -1.47
CA SER A 41 8.84 -9.61 -0.70
C SER A 41 8.34 -8.50 -1.61
N VAL A 42 7.44 -7.65 -1.09
CA VAL A 42 6.89 -6.49 -1.79
C VAL A 42 7.11 -5.22 -0.96
N VAL A 43 7.53 -4.13 -1.61
CA VAL A 43 7.47 -2.78 -1.05
C VAL A 43 6.40 -2.02 -1.81
N GLN A 44 5.30 -1.69 -1.14
CA GLN A 44 4.19 -0.95 -1.71
C GLN A 44 4.36 0.54 -1.44
N LEU A 45 4.30 1.32 -2.52
CA LEU A 45 4.45 2.78 -2.53
C LEU A 45 3.17 3.43 -3.07
N GLY A 46 3.03 4.74 -2.85
CA GLY A 46 1.97 5.54 -3.47
C GLY A 46 0.59 5.36 -2.83
N LEU A 47 0.54 5.07 -1.53
CA LEU A 47 -0.68 4.89 -0.74
C LEU A 47 -1.04 6.14 0.09
N GLY A 48 -2.32 6.29 0.42
CA GLY A 48 -2.86 7.36 1.27
C GLY A 48 -3.27 8.63 0.53
N ILE A 49 -3.03 8.73 -0.79
CA ILE A 49 -3.40 9.88 -1.62
C ILE A 49 -4.91 10.11 -1.61
N GLN A 50 -5.71 9.04 -1.73
CA GLN A 50 -7.17 9.15 -1.74
C GLN A 50 -7.66 9.64 -0.38
N GLY A 51 -7.06 9.15 0.71
CA GLY A 51 -7.36 9.61 2.07
C GLY A 51 -7.02 11.08 2.27
N ASN A 52 -5.95 11.58 1.65
CA ASN A 52 -5.60 12.99 1.68
C ASN A 52 -6.57 13.84 0.84
N THR A 53 -7.08 13.31 -0.28
CA THR A 53 -8.16 13.93 -1.06
C THR A 53 -9.45 14.02 -0.25
N ALA A 54 -9.80 12.98 0.51
CA ALA A 54 -10.92 13.00 1.45
C ALA A 54 -10.75 14.08 2.52
N ALA A 55 -9.58 14.14 3.17
CA ALA A 55 -9.26 15.16 4.18
C ALA A 55 -9.39 16.59 3.61
N LEU A 56 -8.77 16.85 2.45
CA LEU A 56 -8.87 18.16 1.78
C LEU A 56 -10.32 18.53 1.44
N THR A 57 -11.12 17.55 1.00
CA THR A 57 -12.53 17.77 0.67
C THR A 57 -13.34 18.09 1.92
N ARG A 58 -13.08 17.37 3.03
CA ARG A 58 -13.74 17.56 4.32
C ARG A 58 -13.43 18.91 4.95
N ASP A 59 -12.19 19.35 4.83
CA ASP A 59 -11.72 20.64 5.38
C ASP A 59 -12.13 21.84 4.50
N GLY A 60 -12.64 21.57 3.29
CA GLY A 60 -13.07 22.58 2.34
C GLY A 60 -14.41 23.24 2.72
N PRO A 61 -14.68 24.45 2.19
CA PRO A 61 -15.88 25.22 2.54
C PRO A 61 -17.20 24.65 2.01
N PHE A 62 -17.14 23.57 1.23
CA PHE A 62 -18.29 22.92 0.61
C PHE A 62 -18.74 21.66 1.35
N HIS A 63 -18.04 21.20 2.38
CA HIS A 63 -18.44 20.04 3.19
C HIS A 63 -19.00 20.53 4.54
N PRO A 64 -20.07 19.92 5.09
CA PRO A 64 -20.75 18.68 4.66
C PRO A 64 -21.82 18.87 3.57
N ASP A 65 -22.06 20.09 3.11
CA ASP A 65 -23.10 20.39 2.13
C ASP A 65 -22.78 19.80 0.73
N TYR A 66 -23.68 20.04 -0.23
CA TYR A 66 -23.51 19.65 -1.65
C TYR A 66 -23.31 18.13 -1.90
N GLY A 67 -23.57 17.29 -0.88
CA GLY A 67 -23.49 15.83 -0.99
C GLY A 67 -22.06 15.28 -1.06
N LEU A 68 -21.07 16.02 -0.55
CA LEU A 68 -19.67 15.60 -0.61
C LEU A 68 -19.32 14.43 0.32
N ASP A 69 -20.15 14.13 1.32
CA ASP A 69 -19.99 12.97 2.21
C ASP A 69 -19.76 11.67 1.43
N ARG A 70 -20.52 11.47 0.34
CA ARG A 70 -20.42 10.25 -0.47
C ARG A 70 -19.04 10.06 -1.09
N ILE A 71 -18.41 11.14 -1.55
CA ILE A 71 -17.10 11.07 -2.19
C ILE A 71 -15.99 10.96 -1.13
N VAL A 72 -16.13 11.65 0.01
CA VAL A 72 -15.23 11.52 1.16
C VAL A 72 -15.21 10.06 1.65
N ASP A 73 -16.37 9.50 2.00
CA ASP A 73 -16.49 8.12 2.47
C ASP A 73 -15.96 7.09 1.46
N PHE A 74 -16.11 7.36 0.16
CA PHE A 74 -15.59 6.48 -0.87
C PHE A 74 -14.06 6.40 -0.82
N HIS A 75 -13.38 7.54 -0.75
CA HIS A 75 -11.93 7.63 -0.72
C HIS A 75 -11.35 7.01 0.57
N GLU A 76 -11.98 7.26 1.73
CA GLU A 76 -11.51 6.71 3.00
C GLU A 76 -11.63 5.18 3.05
N ARG A 77 -12.76 4.62 2.61
CA ARG A 77 -12.94 3.16 2.50
C ARG A 77 -11.97 2.53 1.51
N GLN A 78 -11.65 3.22 0.43
CA GLN A 78 -10.71 2.73 -0.58
C GLN A 78 -9.29 2.64 -0.02
N GLU A 79 -8.84 3.63 0.75
CA GLU A 79 -7.53 3.60 1.42
C GLU A 79 -7.43 2.47 2.46
N GLN A 80 -8.45 2.34 3.30
CA GLN A 80 -8.51 1.25 4.27
C GLN A 80 -8.41 -0.11 3.58
N ARG A 81 -9.14 -0.29 2.48
CA ARG A 81 -9.10 -1.53 1.68
C ARG A 81 -7.70 -1.82 1.13
N TYR A 82 -6.92 -0.80 0.76
CA TYR A 82 -5.56 -1.01 0.26
C TYR A 82 -4.60 -1.44 1.37
N ALA A 83 -4.73 -0.87 2.57
CA ALA A 83 -3.99 -1.33 3.75
C ALA A 83 -4.33 -2.79 4.08
N GLU A 84 -5.62 -3.13 4.11
CA GLU A 84 -6.10 -4.50 4.35
C GLU A 84 -5.58 -5.48 3.29
N ALA A 85 -5.53 -5.08 2.02
CA ALA A 85 -4.99 -5.91 0.95
C ALA A 85 -3.49 -6.21 1.14
N ALA A 86 -2.70 -5.23 1.59
CA ALA A 86 -1.28 -5.45 1.90
C ALA A 86 -1.10 -6.45 3.05
N VAL A 87 -1.93 -6.36 4.09
CA VAL A 87 -1.95 -7.31 5.22
C VAL A 87 -2.34 -8.70 4.73
N ALA A 88 -3.43 -8.80 3.96
CA ALA A 88 -3.96 -10.05 3.46
C ALA A 88 -2.97 -10.77 2.53
N ALA A 89 -2.34 -10.05 1.60
CA ALA A 89 -1.34 -10.61 0.70
C ALA A 89 -0.12 -11.14 1.47
N ALA A 90 0.38 -10.38 2.45
CA ALA A 90 1.50 -10.83 3.27
C ALA A 90 1.18 -12.10 4.07
N THR A 91 0.01 -12.15 4.69
CA THR A 91 -0.41 -13.30 5.52
C THR A 91 -0.68 -14.53 4.65
N SER A 92 -1.38 -14.36 3.52
CA SER A 92 -1.77 -15.47 2.65
C SER A 92 -0.58 -16.16 1.99
N HIS A 93 0.43 -15.37 1.60
CA HIS A 93 1.61 -15.88 0.90
C HIS A 93 2.82 -16.11 1.80
N GLY A 94 2.72 -15.77 3.09
CA GLY A 94 3.83 -15.90 4.04
C GLY A 94 5.06 -15.05 3.68
N LYS A 95 4.85 -13.93 2.97
CA LYS A 95 5.92 -13.07 2.44
C LYS A 95 5.80 -11.65 2.98
N PRO A 96 6.91 -10.96 3.31
CA PRO A 96 6.86 -9.58 3.74
C PRO A 96 6.25 -8.66 2.68
N VAL A 97 5.21 -7.91 3.06
CA VAL A 97 4.69 -6.76 2.31
C VAL A 97 4.86 -5.54 3.20
N LEU A 98 5.75 -4.63 2.81
CA LEU A 98 6.06 -3.39 3.51
C LEU A 98 5.28 -2.25 2.84
N VAL A 99 4.63 -1.41 3.64
CA VAL A 99 3.91 -0.22 3.16
C VAL A 99 4.75 1.02 3.49
N ALA A 100 5.05 1.84 2.49
CA ALA A 100 5.74 3.11 2.70
C ALA A 100 4.95 4.29 2.14
N SER A 101 4.80 5.33 2.97
CA SER A 101 4.15 6.58 2.64
C SER A 101 4.64 7.69 3.57
N GLU A 102 4.98 8.84 3.02
CA GLU A 102 5.37 10.06 3.75
C GLU A 102 4.25 10.53 4.69
N LEU A 103 3.00 10.14 4.39
CA LEU A 103 1.82 10.43 5.22
C LEU A 103 1.92 9.79 6.60
N ALA A 104 2.73 8.75 6.79
CA ALA A 104 3.01 8.22 8.13
C ALA A 104 3.53 9.30 9.11
N VAL A 105 4.14 10.36 8.57
CA VAL A 105 4.57 11.55 9.31
C VAL A 105 3.68 12.76 9.00
N ALA A 106 3.41 13.04 7.72
CA ALA A 106 2.74 14.28 7.32
C ALA A 106 1.24 14.30 7.65
N GLN A 107 0.58 13.15 7.70
CA GLN A 107 -0.84 13.02 7.98
C GLN A 107 -1.09 11.68 8.74
N PRO A 108 -0.67 11.59 10.02
CA PRO A 108 -0.63 10.32 10.76
C PRO A 108 -1.99 9.69 11.04
N ASP A 109 -3.05 10.48 10.93
CA ASP A 109 -4.47 10.13 11.06
C ASP A 109 -5.09 9.64 9.74
N ASN A 110 -4.35 9.71 8.63
CA ASN A 110 -4.81 9.22 7.33
C ASN A 110 -5.35 7.79 7.43
N PRO A 111 -6.52 7.47 6.85
CA PRO A 111 -7.16 6.17 7.02
C PRO A 111 -6.26 4.97 6.66
N MET A 112 -5.42 5.10 5.63
CA MET A 112 -4.46 4.05 5.26
C MET A 112 -3.40 3.86 6.34
N VAL A 113 -2.82 4.96 6.86
CA VAL A 113 -1.79 4.92 7.91
C VAL A 113 -2.36 4.30 9.18
N THR A 114 -3.56 4.73 9.58
CA THR A 114 -4.29 4.19 10.74
C THR A 114 -4.54 2.70 10.57
N ALA A 115 -5.13 2.27 9.44
CA ALA A 115 -5.41 0.86 9.18
C ALA A 115 -4.15 -0.03 9.19
N VAL A 116 -3.03 0.46 8.61
CA VAL A 116 -1.74 -0.26 8.69
C VAL A 116 -1.29 -0.41 10.14
N ARG A 117 -1.35 0.66 10.95
CA ARG A 117 -0.94 0.62 12.36
C ARG A 117 -1.82 -0.29 13.21
N GLU A 118 -3.14 -0.23 13.03
CA GLU A 118 -4.10 -1.07 13.75
C GLU A 118 -3.92 -2.56 13.43
N SER A 119 -3.43 -2.89 12.23
CA SER A 119 -3.04 -4.27 11.87
C SER A 119 -1.77 -4.78 12.58
N GLY A 120 -1.16 -3.96 13.45
CA GLY A 120 0.10 -4.26 14.12
C GLY A 120 1.34 -4.12 13.23
N ARG A 121 1.19 -3.46 12.06
CA ARG A 121 2.27 -3.27 11.08
C ARG A 121 2.76 -1.83 11.05
N LEU A 122 3.95 -1.64 10.49
CA LEU A 122 4.56 -0.33 10.33
C LEU A 122 4.24 0.24 8.94
N CYS A 123 3.67 1.45 8.91
CA CYS A 123 3.70 2.31 7.74
C CYS A 123 5.03 3.10 7.77
N TYR A 124 5.95 2.77 6.87
CA TYR A 124 7.27 3.39 6.81
C TYR A 124 7.14 4.82 6.26
N PRO A 125 7.85 5.81 6.82
CA PRO A 125 7.67 7.20 6.40
C PRO A 125 8.43 7.56 5.11
N SER A 126 9.16 6.60 4.52
CA SER A 126 9.77 6.74 3.19
C SER A 126 10.12 5.36 2.61
N ALA A 127 10.25 5.30 1.28
CA ALA A 127 10.71 4.11 0.57
C ALA A 127 12.11 3.68 1.06
N ASP A 128 13.04 4.62 1.26
CA ASP A 128 14.40 4.31 1.73
C ASP A 128 14.39 3.56 3.07
N ARG A 129 13.54 4.00 4.01
CA ARG A 129 13.43 3.34 5.31
C ARG A 129 12.81 1.95 5.21
N ALA A 130 11.83 1.76 4.32
CA ALA A 130 11.28 0.44 4.04
C ALA A 130 12.34 -0.50 3.45
N VAL A 131 13.13 -0.02 2.49
CA VAL A 131 14.22 -0.80 1.86
C VAL A 131 15.31 -1.16 2.87
N VAL A 132 15.71 -0.23 3.75
CA VAL A 132 16.66 -0.52 4.83
C VAL A 132 16.13 -1.62 5.75
N ALA A 133 14.86 -1.52 6.16
CA ALA A 133 14.22 -2.53 7.00
C ALA A 133 14.16 -3.90 6.31
N LEU A 134 13.79 -3.94 5.03
CA LEU A 134 13.81 -5.16 4.23
C LEU A 134 15.23 -5.76 4.14
N GLY A 135 16.26 -4.91 3.98
CA GLY A 135 17.65 -5.33 4.00
C GLY A 135 18.07 -5.96 5.33
N HIS A 136 17.52 -5.51 6.46
CA HIS A 136 17.72 -6.16 7.77
C HIS A 136 16.99 -7.51 7.86
N LEU A 137 15.75 -7.60 7.38
CA LEU A 137 15.00 -8.86 7.33
C LEU A 137 15.71 -9.92 6.48
N SER A 138 16.22 -9.53 5.31
CA SER A 138 16.97 -10.42 4.42
C SER A 138 18.26 -10.93 5.06
N ARG A 139 19.04 -10.03 5.69
CA ARG A 139 20.26 -10.40 6.43
C ARG A 139 19.97 -11.36 7.59
N TYR A 140 18.91 -11.11 8.34
CA TYR A 140 18.50 -12.00 9.43
C TYR A 140 18.06 -13.37 8.91
N ALA A 141 17.27 -13.42 7.84
CA ALA A 141 16.85 -14.67 7.23
C ALA A 141 18.04 -15.49 6.71
N ALA A 142 19.04 -14.83 6.11
CA ALA A 142 20.28 -15.49 5.69
C ALA A 142 21.06 -16.05 6.88
N TRP A 143 21.16 -15.28 7.97
CA TRP A 143 21.79 -15.73 9.21
C TRP A 143 21.09 -16.95 9.81
N CYS A 144 19.75 -16.99 9.85
CA CYS A 144 19.00 -18.14 10.34
C CYS A 144 19.26 -19.39 9.48
N ARG A 145 19.23 -19.26 8.14
CA ARG A 145 19.47 -20.38 7.21
C ARG A 145 20.87 -20.96 7.32
N ALA A 146 21.88 -20.14 7.65
CA ALA A 146 23.25 -20.61 7.83
C ALA A 146 23.45 -21.41 9.14
N ARG A 147 22.46 -21.43 10.02
CA ARG A 147 22.51 -22.11 11.33
C ARG A 147 21.62 -23.35 11.43
N THR A 148 20.80 -23.61 10.42
CA THR A 148 20.01 -24.84 10.23
C THR A 148 20.72 -25.76 9.27
#